data_AF-A0A222XDX9-F1
#
_entry.id   AF-A0A222XDX9-F1
#
_cell.length_a   1.000
_cell.length_b   1.000
_cell.length_c   1.000
_cell.angle_alpha   90.00
_cell.angle_beta   90.00
_cell.angle_gamma   90.00
#
_symmetry.space_group_name_H-M   'P 1'
#
loop_
_entity.id
_entity.type
_entity.pdbx_description
1 polymer ?
#
loop_
_entity_poly.entity_id
_entity_poly.type
_entity_poly.pdbx_seq_one_letter_code
_entity_poly.pdbx_strand_id
1 'polypeptide(L)'
;MLQHKGLTAKGAWVPNWQFDAICLESSLAERLASSFELEMRAVEAPGGGAIDGVMQIVVPSVGRAWFDRDQLQAKAIQTHGSAGSRCDDCRRWRWLPLSFAPMPPPFGTLPPLGVDALTLDVDIAASPEWFGDGWNCFRQILVRRELAEIIAQESPRDFKVNEVV
;
A
#
# COMPACT_ATOMS: atom_id res chain seq x y z
N MET A 1 -8.37 11.58 8.78
CA MET A 1 -7.77 12.92 9.03
C MET A 1 -7.47 13.09 10.53
N LEU A 2 -6.27 12.73 10.97
CA LEU A 2 -5.88 12.77 12.40
C LEU A 2 -5.85 14.20 12.98
N GLN A 3 -5.52 15.21 12.19
CA GLN A 3 -5.39 16.58 12.69
C GLN A 3 -6.71 17.32 12.93
N HIS A 4 -7.79 17.01 12.22
CA HIS A 4 -9.06 17.75 12.34
C HIS A 4 -9.79 17.53 13.68
N LYS A 5 -9.27 16.67 14.58
CA LYS A 5 -9.90 16.32 15.85
C LYS A 5 -8.98 16.41 17.08
N GLY A 6 -7.79 17.03 16.97
CA GLY A 6 -6.83 17.08 18.09
C GLY A 6 -6.27 15.71 18.48
N LEU A 7 -6.21 14.76 17.53
CA LEU A 7 -5.65 13.44 17.75
C LEU A 7 -4.14 13.48 17.47
N THR A 8 -3.35 13.09 18.46
CA THR A 8 -1.91 12.87 18.30
C THR A 8 -1.71 11.62 17.44
N ALA A 9 -0.96 11.75 16.35
CA ALA A 9 -0.47 10.61 15.59
C ALA A 9 0.36 9.71 16.52
N LYS A 10 0.02 8.43 16.59
CA LYS A 10 0.74 7.43 17.38
C LYS A 10 0.91 6.16 16.57
N GLY A 11 2.10 5.57 16.65
CA GLY A 11 2.42 4.34 15.93
C GLY A 11 2.36 4.51 14.42
N ALA A 12 1.73 3.55 13.74
CA ALA A 12 1.58 3.53 12.28
C ALA A 12 0.10 3.58 11.85
N TRP A 13 -0.22 4.14 10.69
CA TRP A 13 -1.58 4.09 10.13
C TRP A 13 -1.59 4.31 8.62
N VAL A 14 -2.75 4.06 8.00
CA VAL A 14 -3.04 4.37 6.60
C VAL A 14 -4.00 5.57 6.52
N PRO A 15 -3.63 6.69 5.89
CA PRO A 15 -4.52 7.85 5.81
C PRO A 15 -5.68 7.57 4.86
N ASN A 16 -6.91 7.79 5.33
CA ASN A 16 -8.14 7.75 4.52
C ASN A 16 -8.28 6.48 3.64
N TRP A 17 -7.87 5.32 4.14
CA TRP A 17 -7.90 4.05 3.39
C TRP A 17 -7.05 4.03 2.11
N GLN A 18 -6.04 4.89 1.99
CA GLN A 18 -5.06 4.82 0.91
C GLN A 18 -4.06 3.70 1.17
N PHE A 19 -4.42 2.47 0.80
CA PHE A 19 -3.73 1.24 1.20
C PHE A 19 -2.22 1.18 0.91
N ASP A 20 -1.69 2.03 0.02
CA ASP A 20 -0.27 2.14 -0.30
C ASP A 20 0.44 3.38 0.30
N ALA A 21 -0.23 4.10 1.20
CA ALA A 21 0.34 5.19 1.99
C ALA A 21 0.44 4.78 3.46
N ILE A 22 1.65 4.58 3.96
CA ILE A 22 1.90 4.24 5.38
C ILE A 22 2.50 5.46 6.06
N CYS A 23 1.80 5.96 7.07
CA CYS A 23 2.26 7.07 7.91
C CYS A 23 2.68 6.56 9.28
N LEU A 24 3.66 7.23 9.88
CA LEU A 24 4.30 6.88 11.14
C LEU A 24 4.43 8.14 12.00
N GLU A 25 4.41 7.98 13.32
CA GLU A 25 4.94 9.01 14.22
C GLU A 25 6.46 9.19 14.00
N SER A 26 6.99 10.41 14.19
CA SER A 26 8.40 10.73 13.89
C SER A 26 9.40 9.83 14.62
N SER A 27 9.21 9.55 15.90
CA SER A 27 10.08 8.65 16.69
C SER A 27 10.13 7.24 16.12
N LEU A 28 8.99 6.72 15.68
CA LEU A 28 8.91 5.41 15.03
C LEU A 28 9.58 5.46 13.65
N ALA A 29 9.36 6.52 12.88
CA ALA A 29 9.96 6.70 11.56
C ALA A 29 11.49 6.73 11.64
N GLU A 30 12.07 7.47 12.58
CA GLU A 30 13.52 7.54 12.81
C GLU A 30 14.09 6.16 13.16
N ARG A 31 13.43 5.44 14.08
CA ARG A 31 13.83 4.08 14.49
C ARG A 31 13.77 3.08 13.33
N LEU A 32 12.77 3.17 12.48
CA LEU A 32 12.64 2.28 11.32
C LEU A 32 13.66 2.64 10.23
N ALA A 33 13.84 3.91 9.92
CA ALA A 33 14.82 4.37 8.94
C ALA A 33 16.28 4.09 9.35
N SER A 34 16.57 3.92 10.65
CA SER A 34 17.90 3.49 11.11
C SER A 34 18.15 1.99 10.95
N SER A 35 17.10 1.20 10.76
CA SER A 35 17.15 -0.27 10.79
C SER A 35 16.82 -0.90 9.43
N PHE A 36 16.16 -0.15 8.56
CA PHE A 36 15.67 -0.57 7.25
C PHE A 36 15.96 0.53 6.22
N GLU A 37 16.13 0.14 4.96
CA GLU A 37 16.28 1.05 3.83
C GLU A 37 14.92 1.66 3.46
N LEU A 38 14.56 2.74 4.16
CA LEU A 38 13.29 3.44 4.01
C LEU A 38 13.51 4.91 3.69
N GLU A 39 12.95 5.35 2.56
CA GLU A 39 12.78 6.76 2.28
C GLU A 39 11.57 7.29 3.05
N MET A 40 11.76 8.39 3.77
CA MET A 40 10.72 9.04 4.57
C MET A 40 10.46 10.44 4.03
N ARG A 41 9.19 10.85 3.98
CA ARG A 41 8.79 12.23 3.66
C ARG A 41 7.89 12.81 4.74
N ALA A 42 7.96 14.13 4.91
CA ALA A 42 6.97 14.83 5.73
C ALA A 42 5.58 14.70 5.09
N VAL A 43 4.54 14.53 5.92
CA VAL A 43 3.16 14.56 5.44
C VAL A 43 2.71 16.01 5.38
N GLU A 44 2.11 16.44 4.27
CA GLU A 44 1.60 17.80 4.11
C GLU A 44 0.11 17.89 4.40
N ALA A 45 -0.31 19.00 5.00
CA ALA A 45 -1.73 19.31 5.18
C ALA A 45 -2.37 19.78 3.86
N PRO A 46 -3.71 19.64 3.67
CA PRO A 46 -4.40 20.09 2.47
C PRO A 46 -4.28 21.60 2.15
N GLY A 47 -3.82 22.42 3.10
CA GLY A 47 -3.56 23.85 2.92
C GLY A 47 -2.07 24.20 2.73
N GLY A 48 -1.21 23.20 2.60
CA GLY A 48 0.25 23.34 2.60
C GLY A 48 0.85 23.31 4.00
N GLY A 49 2.15 22.99 4.06
CA GLY A 49 2.91 22.88 5.30
C GLY A 49 2.94 21.46 5.85
N ALA A 50 4.07 21.11 6.47
CA ALA A 50 4.28 19.80 7.08
C ALA A 50 3.40 19.62 8.32
N ILE A 51 2.92 18.40 8.51
CA ILE A 51 2.26 17.92 9.71
C ILE A 51 3.34 17.53 10.71
N ASP A 52 3.45 18.30 11.80
CA ASP A 52 4.41 18.03 12.87
C ASP A 52 4.19 16.64 13.47
N GLY A 53 5.31 15.94 13.73
CA GLY A 53 5.32 14.64 14.39
C GLY A 53 4.90 13.47 13.50
N VAL A 54 4.75 13.67 12.18
CA VAL A 54 4.29 12.63 11.25
C VAL A 54 5.19 12.55 10.02
N MET A 55 5.60 11.32 9.72
CA MET A 55 6.31 10.97 8.50
C MET A 55 5.51 9.95 7.70
N GLN A 56 5.72 9.92 6.39
CA GLN A 56 5.19 8.89 5.49
C GLN A 56 6.34 8.11 4.88
N ILE A 57 6.22 6.79 4.85
CA ILE A 57 7.11 5.92 4.09
C ILE A 57 6.84 6.15 2.60
N VAL A 58 7.88 6.50 1.85
CA VAL A 58 7.84 6.55 0.39
C VAL A 58 8.06 5.13 -0.12
N VAL A 59 6.98 4.51 -0.61
CA VAL A 59 7.05 3.13 -1.09
C VAL A 59 7.39 3.10 -2.58
N PRO A 60 8.60 2.63 -2.97
CA PRO A 60 9.01 2.60 -4.36
C PRO A 60 8.20 1.57 -5.13
N SER A 61 7.88 1.86 -6.40
CA SER A 61 7.40 0.84 -7.33
C SER A 61 8.61 0.09 -7.88
N VAL A 62 8.68 -1.22 -7.61
CA VAL A 62 9.88 -2.03 -7.92
C VAL A 62 9.55 -3.18 -8.86
N GLY A 63 10.49 -3.43 -9.79
CA GLY A 63 10.47 -4.58 -10.68
C GLY A 63 9.53 -4.44 -11.86
N ARG A 64 9.23 -5.60 -12.46
CA ARG A 64 8.21 -5.75 -13.50
C ARG A 64 6.85 -6.01 -12.84
N ALA A 65 5.82 -6.24 -13.66
CA ALA A 65 4.50 -6.67 -13.18
C ALA A 65 4.64 -7.80 -12.15
N TRP A 66 4.01 -7.63 -11.00
CA TRP A 66 4.03 -8.63 -9.92
C TRP A 66 3.11 -9.80 -10.20
N PHE A 67 2.14 -9.63 -11.08
CA PHE A 67 1.19 -10.67 -11.44
C PHE A 67 1.18 -10.87 -12.94
N ASP A 68 0.87 -12.10 -13.36
CA ASP A 68 0.60 -12.37 -14.76
C ASP A 68 -0.63 -11.56 -15.23
N ARG A 69 -0.46 -10.82 -16.32
CA ARG A 69 -1.49 -9.89 -16.82
C ARG A 69 -2.77 -10.62 -17.22
N ASP A 70 -2.65 -11.78 -17.85
CA ASP A 70 -3.80 -12.52 -18.35
C ASP A 70 -4.55 -13.19 -17.19
N GLN A 71 -3.84 -13.69 -16.19
CA GLN A 71 -4.43 -14.18 -14.94
C GLN A 71 -5.12 -13.06 -14.16
N LEU A 72 -4.50 -11.88 -14.02
CA LEU A 72 -5.16 -10.72 -13.40
C LEU A 72 -6.43 -10.34 -14.14
N GLN A 73 -6.38 -10.28 -15.46
CA GLN A 73 -7.54 -9.94 -16.29
C GLN A 73 -8.67 -10.95 -16.13
N ALA A 74 -8.36 -12.24 -16.23
CA ALA A 74 -9.34 -13.30 -16.04
C ALA A 74 -9.97 -13.23 -14.64
N LYS A 75 -9.15 -12.98 -13.61
CA LYS A 75 -9.62 -12.91 -12.23
C LYS A 75 -10.51 -11.69 -11.98
N ALA A 76 -10.10 -10.53 -12.47
CA ALA A 76 -10.89 -9.31 -12.37
C ALA A 76 -12.24 -9.44 -13.08
N ILE A 77 -12.26 -9.98 -14.32
CA ILE A 77 -13.51 -10.23 -15.06
C ILE A 77 -14.40 -11.23 -14.32
N GLN A 78 -13.84 -12.32 -13.80
CA GLN A 78 -14.59 -13.32 -13.04
C GLN A 78 -15.29 -12.72 -11.82
N THR A 79 -14.60 -11.84 -11.09
CA THR A 79 -15.15 -11.24 -9.86
C THR A 79 -16.09 -10.07 -10.16
N HIS A 80 -15.74 -9.21 -11.11
CA HIS A 80 -16.38 -7.91 -11.27
C HIS A 80 -17.15 -7.72 -12.58
N GLY A 81 -17.06 -8.67 -13.51
CA GLY A 81 -17.61 -8.56 -14.87
C GLY A 81 -16.79 -7.71 -15.85
N SER A 82 -15.75 -7.03 -15.38
CA SER A 82 -14.75 -6.35 -16.23
C SER A 82 -13.37 -6.39 -15.57
N ALA A 83 -12.33 -6.11 -16.34
CA ALA A 83 -10.96 -6.15 -15.84
C ALA A 83 -10.56 -4.88 -15.07
N GLY A 84 -11.12 -3.74 -15.46
CA GLY A 84 -10.62 -2.43 -15.11
C GLY A 84 -10.79 -1.44 -16.25
N SER A 85 -10.22 -0.26 -16.07
CA SER A 85 -10.28 0.83 -17.05
C SER A 85 -9.01 1.67 -17.01
N ARG A 86 -8.83 2.53 -18.04
CA ARG A 86 -7.77 3.52 -18.03
C ARG A 86 -8.30 4.78 -17.36
N CYS A 87 -7.59 5.31 -16.37
CA CYS A 87 -7.94 6.57 -15.75
C CYS A 87 -7.89 7.69 -16.79
N ASP A 88 -8.93 8.53 -16.85
CA ASP A 88 -9.02 9.60 -17.85
C ASP A 88 -7.97 10.70 -17.60
N ASP A 89 -7.67 10.99 -16.33
CA ASP A 89 -6.73 12.04 -15.94
C ASP A 89 -5.27 11.60 -16.13
N CYS A 90 -4.85 10.52 -15.46
CA CYS A 90 -3.44 10.11 -15.45
C CYS A 90 -3.10 9.05 -16.50
N ARG A 91 -4.07 8.62 -17.31
CA ARG A 91 -3.92 7.64 -18.42
C ARG A 91 -3.34 6.27 -18.02
N ARG A 92 -3.25 6.00 -16.72
CA ARG A 92 -2.77 4.75 -16.15
C ARG A 92 -3.87 3.70 -16.16
N TRP A 93 -3.53 2.46 -16.51
CA TRP A 93 -4.44 1.33 -16.38
C TRP A 93 -4.69 1.04 -14.90
N ARG A 94 -5.95 0.90 -14.51
CA ARG A 94 -6.38 0.57 -13.16
C ARG A 94 -7.24 -0.68 -13.20
N TRP A 95 -6.79 -1.71 -12.50
CA TRP A 95 -7.54 -2.94 -12.30
C TRP A 95 -8.69 -2.71 -11.33
N LEU A 96 -9.81 -3.42 -11.50
CA LEU A 96 -10.82 -3.44 -10.45
C LEU A 96 -10.25 -4.06 -9.16
N PRO A 97 -10.74 -3.63 -7.97
CA PRO A 97 -10.10 -3.99 -6.71
C PRO A 97 -9.97 -5.50 -6.48
N LEU A 98 -8.72 -5.95 -6.30
CA LEU A 98 -8.35 -7.29 -5.87
C LEU A 98 -7.39 -7.18 -4.68
N SER A 99 -7.37 -8.18 -3.81
CA SER A 99 -6.50 -8.21 -2.62
C SER A 99 -5.84 -9.57 -2.43
N PHE A 100 -4.78 -9.66 -1.63
CA PHE A 100 -4.10 -10.94 -1.36
C PHE A 100 -4.98 -11.97 -0.62
N ALA A 101 -6.00 -11.51 0.10
CA ALA A 101 -6.93 -12.39 0.81
C ALA A 101 -8.29 -12.49 0.09
N PRO A 102 -9.07 -13.55 0.33
CA PRO A 102 -10.49 -13.55 0.05
C PRO A 102 -11.17 -12.41 0.79
N MET A 103 -11.79 -11.51 0.04
CA MET A 103 -12.57 -10.39 0.55
C MET A 103 -14.02 -10.53 0.06
N PRO A 104 -15.00 -9.98 0.77
CA PRO A 104 -16.37 -9.96 0.29
C PRO A 104 -16.48 -9.10 -0.99
N PRO A 105 -17.49 -9.35 -1.83
CA PRO A 105 -17.79 -8.48 -2.97
C PRO A 105 -17.90 -7.00 -2.55
N PRO A 106 -17.47 -6.05 -3.40
CA PRO A 106 -17.02 -6.26 -4.77
C PRO A 106 -15.58 -6.78 -4.88
N PHE A 107 -14.80 -6.83 -3.81
CA PHE A 107 -13.39 -7.21 -3.89
C PHE A 107 -13.21 -8.70 -4.25
N GLY A 108 -12.13 -9.00 -4.96
CA GLY A 108 -11.72 -10.37 -5.25
C GLY A 108 -10.33 -10.69 -4.70
N THR A 109 -9.92 -11.94 -4.85
CA THR A 109 -8.57 -12.39 -4.51
C THR A 109 -7.65 -12.25 -5.72
N LEU A 110 -6.42 -11.80 -5.50
CA LEU A 110 -5.37 -11.75 -6.51
C LEU A 110 -5.01 -13.15 -7.02
N PRO A 111 -4.52 -13.29 -8.27
CA PRO A 111 -3.79 -14.48 -8.68
C PRO A 111 -2.46 -14.60 -7.91
N PRO A 112 -1.78 -15.75 -8.00
CA PRO A 112 -0.46 -15.93 -7.41
C PRO A 112 0.55 -14.86 -7.86
N LEU A 113 1.48 -14.50 -6.98
CA LEU A 113 2.60 -13.63 -7.34
C LEU A 113 3.51 -14.31 -8.36
N GLY A 114 4.02 -13.54 -9.30
CA GLY A 114 5.12 -13.96 -10.16
C GLY A 114 6.40 -14.12 -9.36
N VAL A 115 7.19 -15.15 -9.66
CA VAL A 115 8.45 -15.49 -8.97
C VAL A 115 9.44 -14.32 -8.90
N ASP A 116 9.48 -13.46 -9.92
CA ASP A 116 10.37 -12.30 -9.95
C ASP A 116 10.02 -11.25 -8.86
N ALA A 117 8.75 -11.15 -8.47
CA ALA A 117 8.28 -10.21 -7.45
C ALA A 117 8.69 -10.60 -6.01
N LEU A 118 9.14 -11.84 -5.79
CA LEU A 118 9.58 -12.32 -4.48
C LEU A 118 11.10 -12.13 -4.26
N THR A 119 11.83 -11.66 -5.27
CA THR A 119 13.30 -11.45 -5.22
C THR A 119 13.72 -10.00 -5.03
N LEU A 120 12.83 -9.18 -4.46
CA LEU A 120 13.04 -7.75 -4.31
C LEU A 120 14.11 -7.48 -3.24
N ASP A 121 15.17 -6.78 -3.63
CA ASP A 121 16.25 -6.35 -2.74
C ASP A 121 15.92 -5.00 -2.08
N VAL A 122 14.76 -4.92 -1.43
CA VAL A 122 14.29 -3.74 -0.69
C VAL A 122 13.45 -4.17 0.51
N ASP A 123 13.38 -3.32 1.53
CA ASP A 123 12.60 -3.62 2.75
C ASP A 123 11.11 -3.37 2.59
N ILE A 124 10.73 -2.55 1.62
CA ILE A 124 9.33 -2.30 1.26
C ILE A 124 9.22 -1.99 -0.23
N ALA A 125 8.19 -2.52 -0.87
CA ALA A 125 7.96 -2.33 -2.30
C ALA A 125 6.47 -2.21 -2.61
N ALA A 126 6.17 -1.52 -3.70
CA ALA A 126 4.85 -1.46 -4.30
C ALA A 126 4.84 -2.12 -5.68
N SER A 127 3.74 -2.80 -6.00
CA SER A 127 3.48 -3.30 -7.34
C SER A 127 3.48 -2.16 -8.37
N PRO A 128 3.99 -2.38 -9.60
CA PRO A 128 3.76 -1.46 -10.70
C PRO A 128 2.28 -1.34 -11.09
N GLU A 129 1.48 -2.37 -10.83
CA GLU A 129 0.04 -2.41 -11.08
C GLU A 129 -0.74 -1.54 -10.09
N TRP A 130 -1.81 -0.92 -10.59
CA TRP A 130 -2.72 -0.07 -9.81
C TRP A 130 -4.10 -0.69 -9.77
N PHE A 131 -4.73 -0.63 -8.61
CA PHE A 131 -6.04 -1.19 -8.32
C PHE A 131 -6.98 -0.10 -7.83
N GLY A 132 -8.29 -0.26 -8.07
CA GLY A 132 -9.31 0.70 -7.66
C GLY A 132 -9.38 1.94 -8.56
N ASP A 133 -10.11 2.96 -8.12
CA ASP A 133 -10.33 4.17 -8.91
C ASP A 133 -10.48 5.44 -8.05
N GLY A 134 -10.28 6.60 -8.67
CA GLY A 134 -10.26 7.92 -8.05
C GLY A 134 -9.31 7.98 -6.85
N TRP A 135 -9.88 8.39 -5.72
CA TRP A 135 -9.20 8.54 -4.43
C TRP A 135 -8.97 7.22 -3.70
N ASN A 136 -9.56 6.13 -4.20
CA ASN A 136 -9.39 4.77 -3.67
C ASN A 136 -8.46 3.93 -4.57
N CYS A 137 -7.63 4.59 -5.39
CA CYS A 137 -6.61 3.88 -6.14
C CYS A 137 -5.42 3.53 -5.23
N PHE A 138 -4.87 2.34 -5.39
CA PHE A 138 -3.77 1.84 -4.57
C PHE A 138 -2.88 0.87 -5.35
N ARG A 139 -1.69 0.61 -4.82
CA ARG A 139 -0.78 -0.46 -5.24
C ARG A 139 -0.76 -1.56 -4.18
N GLN A 140 -0.45 -2.79 -4.58
CA GLN A 140 -0.16 -3.84 -3.61
C GLN A 140 1.20 -3.56 -2.98
N ILE A 141 1.32 -3.76 -1.67
CA ILE A 141 2.56 -3.53 -0.93
C ILE A 141 3.08 -4.85 -0.40
N LEU A 142 4.38 -5.09 -0.61
CA LEU A 142 5.13 -6.14 0.08
C LEU A 142 6.13 -5.46 1.01
N VAL A 143 6.28 -6.05 2.19
CA VAL A 143 7.12 -5.53 3.26
C VAL A 143 7.97 -6.68 3.77
N ARG A 144 9.26 -6.46 4.01
CA ARG A 144 10.11 -7.43 4.70
C ARG A 144 9.44 -7.79 6.03
N ARG A 145 9.40 -9.08 6.34
CA ARG A 145 8.67 -9.62 7.49
C ARG A 145 8.93 -8.86 8.78
N GLU A 146 10.19 -8.63 9.12
CA GLU A 146 10.60 -7.94 10.35
C GLU A 146 10.03 -6.52 10.44
N LEU A 147 10.08 -5.76 9.33
CA LEU A 147 9.48 -4.43 9.24
C LEU A 147 7.94 -4.51 9.37
N ALA A 148 7.31 -5.48 8.71
CA ALA A 148 5.86 -5.68 8.78
C ALA A 148 5.38 -5.97 10.21
N GLU A 149 6.13 -6.81 10.93
CA GLU A 149 5.84 -7.18 12.32
C GLU A 149 5.96 -5.96 13.25
N ILE A 150 7.00 -5.13 13.09
CA ILE A 150 7.14 -3.89 13.89
C ILE A 150 5.99 -2.92 13.61
N ILE A 151 5.65 -2.68 12.34
CA ILE A 151 4.53 -1.80 11.96
C ILE A 151 3.21 -2.30 12.56
N ALA A 152 2.95 -3.61 12.46
CA ALA A 152 1.73 -4.21 13.00
C ALA A 152 1.68 -4.19 14.53
N GLN A 153 2.82 -4.29 15.22
CA GLN A 153 2.87 -4.17 16.67
C GLN A 153 2.55 -2.75 17.15
N GLU A 154 2.99 -1.73 16.42
CA GLU A 154 2.76 -0.32 16.75
C GLU A 154 1.35 0.16 16.37
N SER A 155 0.66 -0.53 15.45
CA SER A 155 -0.78 -0.35 15.26
C SER A 155 -1.53 -1.66 14.93
N PRO A 156 -1.82 -2.48 15.96
CA PRO A 156 -2.42 -3.80 15.78
C PRO A 156 -3.90 -3.76 15.38
N ARG A 157 -4.53 -2.58 15.43
CA ARG A 157 -5.90 -2.38 14.94
C ARG A 157 -5.96 -2.05 13.47
N ASP A 158 -4.89 -1.45 12.93
CA ASP A 158 -4.86 -0.97 11.56
C ASP A 158 -4.16 -1.96 10.62
N PHE A 159 -3.21 -2.76 11.14
CA PHE A 159 -2.44 -3.69 10.33
C PHE A 159 -2.56 -5.14 10.80
N LYS A 160 -2.61 -6.04 9.81
CA LYS A 160 -2.46 -7.48 10.00
C LYS A 160 -1.41 -7.98 9.03
N VAL A 161 -0.41 -8.70 9.54
CA VAL A 161 0.60 -9.36 8.71
C VAL A 161 -0.03 -10.57 8.04
N ASN A 162 0.04 -10.61 6.71
CA ASN A 162 -0.29 -11.79 5.92
C ASN A 162 0.94 -12.15 5.11
N GLU A 163 1.42 -13.38 5.27
CA GLU A 163 2.53 -13.91 4.50
C GLU A 163 2.06 -14.25 3.10
N VAL A 164 2.84 -13.87 2.09
CA VAL A 164 2.60 -14.23 0.71
C VAL A 164 3.65 -15.25 0.31
N VAL A 165 3.20 -16.43 -0.11
CA VAL A 165 4.02 -17.61 -0.42
C VAL A 165 3.99 -17.90 -1.92
#